data_AF-A0A3Q0T286-F1
#
_entry.id   AF-A0A3Q0T286-F1
#
_cell.length_a   1.000
_cell.length_b   1.000
_cell.length_c   1.000
_cell.angle_alpha   90.00
_cell.angle_beta   90.00
_cell.angle_gamma   90.00
#
_symmetry.space_group_name_H-M   'P 1'
#
loop_
_entity.id
_entity.type
_entity.pdbx_description
1 polymer ?
#
loop_
_entity_poly.entity_id
_entity_poly.type
_entity_poly.pdbx_seq_one_letter_code
_entity_poly.pdbx_strand_id
1 'polypeptide(L)'
;MVLHPGASESPRCSISRPTSSEPARLHIRRVTTLWRPWRWAFPQVTPVPAARLPYRVKLSAGKHYAWCACGHSKKQPFCDGTHRTEAPSIAPLRFTADKDRTALLCACKQTKNAPYCDGSHLKVIYRDVVKSLKGIFK
;
A
#
# COMPACT_ATOMS: atom_id res chain seq x y z
N MET A 1 31.75 -13.00 51.42
CA MET A 1 31.57 -11.71 50.73
C MET A 1 31.05 -12.03 49.33
N VAL A 2 29.73 -12.00 49.10
CA VAL A 2 28.99 -10.98 48.30
C VAL A 2 29.64 -10.72 46.92
N LEU A 3 29.04 -10.82 45.72
CA LEU A 3 27.65 -10.88 45.19
C LEU A 3 27.68 -11.52 43.77
N HIS A 4 26.68 -12.34 43.42
CA HIS A 4 26.00 -12.32 42.10
C HIS A 4 24.81 -11.34 42.25
N PRO A 5 24.26 -10.64 41.21
CA PRO A 5 23.54 -11.22 40.05
C PRO A 5 23.61 -10.30 38.77
N GLY A 6 22.95 -10.50 37.63
CA GLY A 6 21.93 -11.44 37.21
C GLY A 6 21.63 -11.25 35.71
N ALA A 7 21.28 -12.35 35.04
CA ALA A 7 20.63 -12.34 33.74
C ALA A 7 19.12 -12.28 33.98
N SER A 8 18.43 -11.30 33.39
CA SER A 8 16.98 -11.20 33.44
C SER A 8 16.36 -12.12 32.39
N GLU A 9 15.77 -13.21 32.87
CA GLU A 9 14.96 -14.15 32.11
C GLU A 9 13.65 -13.49 31.61
N SER A 10 13.35 -13.72 30.33
CA SER A 10 12.10 -13.31 29.70
C SER A 10 10.98 -14.29 30.07
N PRO A 11 9.75 -13.84 30.39
CA PRO A 11 8.70 -14.72 30.88
C PRO A 11 8.17 -15.64 29.79
N ARG A 12 8.26 -16.94 30.07
CA ARG A 12 7.72 -18.05 29.29
C ARG A 12 6.19 -18.02 29.38
N CYS A 13 5.51 -17.80 28.27
CA CYS A 13 4.06 -17.81 28.18
C CYS A 13 3.55 -19.25 28.43
N SER A 14 2.99 -19.49 29.62
CA SER A 14 2.37 -20.75 30.01
C SER A 14 0.99 -20.87 29.38
N ILE A 15 0.94 -21.49 28.21
CA ILE A 15 -0.32 -21.87 27.56
C ILE A 15 -0.78 -23.18 28.20
N SER A 16 -1.74 -23.10 29.12
CA SER A 16 -2.51 -24.23 29.60
C SER A 16 -3.44 -24.73 28.48
N ARG A 17 -3.42 -26.04 28.25
CA ARG A 17 -4.19 -26.73 27.21
C ARG A 17 -5.57 -27.08 27.79
N PRO A 18 -6.70 -26.58 27.25
CA PRO A 18 -8.01 -26.98 27.75
C PRO A 18 -8.32 -28.41 27.32
N THR A 19 -8.74 -29.19 28.31
CA THR A 19 -9.13 -30.59 28.22
C THR A 19 -10.46 -30.75 27.49
N SER A 20 -10.59 -31.93 26.89
CA SER A 20 -11.63 -32.39 25.98
C SER A 20 -13.08 -32.28 26.46
N SER A 21 -13.94 -32.40 25.45
CA SER A 21 -15.29 -33.00 25.44
C SER A 21 -16.49 -32.13 25.79
N GLU A 22 -16.94 -31.33 24.82
CA GLU A 22 -18.36 -31.03 24.65
C GLU A 22 -18.65 -30.79 23.15
N PRO A 23 -19.59 -31.50 22.50
CA PRO A 23 -19.88 -31.24 21.10
C PRO A 23 -20.60 -29.90 20.99
N ALA A 24 -19.89 -28.88 20.50
CA ALA A 24 -20.46 -27.60 20.17
C ALA A 24 -21.57 -27.80 19.14
N ARG A 25 -22.81 -27.83 19.62
CA ARG A 25 -24.04 -27.83 18.83
C ARG A 25 -23.97 -26.62 17.90
N LEU A 26 -23.80 -26.90 16.61
CA LEU A 26 -23.72 -25.89 15.55
C LEU A 26 -25.09 -25.19 15.46
N HIS A 27 -25.30 -24.14 16.25
CA HIS A 27 -26.39 -23.22 16.03
C HIS A 27 -26.04 -22.40 14.79
N ILE A 28 -26.48 -22.89 13.63
CA ILE A 28 -26.54 -22.11 12.40
C ILE A 28 -27.51 -20.96 12.69
N ARG A 29 -26.99 -19.83 13.19
CA ARG A 29 -27.73 -18.57 13.19
C ARG A 29 -27.94 -18.23 11.71
N ARG A 30 -29.16 -18.46 11.21
CA ARG A 30 -29.62 -17.94 9.93
C ARG A 30 -29.44 -16.43 9.97
N VAL A 31 -28.34 -15.94 9.42
CA VAL A 31 -28.15 -14.52 9.23
C VAL A 31 -29.06 -14.13 8.07
N THR A 32 -30.20 -13.52 8.40
CA THR A 32 -31.16 -12.92 7.47
C THR A 32 -30.63 -11.62 6.84
N THR A 33 -29.32 -11.49 6.64
CA THR A 33 -28.71 -10.30 6.05
C THR A 33 -28.77 -10.38 4.53
N LEU A 34 -29.48 -9.39 3.97
CA LEU A 34 -29.30 -8.78 2.65
C LEU A 34 -28.42 -9.57 1.67
N TRP A 35 -29.08 -10.20 0.71
CA TRP A 35 -28.51 -10.56 -0.57
C TRP A 35 -27.83 -9.35 -1.25
N ARG A 36 -26.49 -9.28 -1.19
CA ARG A 36 -25.66 -8.59 -2.19
C ARG A 36 -24.54 -9.55 -2.61
N PRO A 37 -24.73 -10.35 -3.67
CA PRO A 37 -23.85 -11.47 -3.99
C PRO A 37 -22.59 -11.09 -4.80
N TRP A 38 -22.19 -9.81 -4.82
CA TRP A 38 -21.03 -9.31 -5.58
C TRP A 38 -20.24 -8.28 -4.76
N ARG A 39 -19.68 -8.71 -3.63
CA ARG A 39 -18.69 -7.89 -2.90
C ARG A 39 -17.51 -8.73 -2.43
N TRP A 40 -17.06 -9.66 -3.27
CA TRP A 40 -15.68 -10.14 -3.21
C TRP A 40 -14.85 -9.07 -3.88
N ALA A 41 -14.37 -8.13 -3.08
CA ALA A 41 -13.50 -7.06 -3.54
C ALA A 41 -12.25 -7.69 -4.15
N PHE A 42 -12.16 -7.70 -5.48
CA PHE A 42 -10.94 -8.07 -6.16
C PHE A 42 -9.82 -7.15 -5.64
N PRO A 43 -8.70 -7.70 -5.12
CA PRO A 43 -7.57 -6.88 -4.71
C PRO A 43 -7.17 -6.01 -5.91
N GLN A 44 -6.96 -4.71 -5.68
CA GLN A 44 -6.58 -3.81 -6.77
C GLN A 44 -5.22 -4.26 -7.33
N VAL A 45 -5.25 -4.89 -8.51
CA VAL A 45 -4.06 -5.42 -9.19
C VAL A 45 -3.38 -4.39 -10.08
N THR A 46 -4.03 -3.25 -10.35
CA THR A 46 -3.48 -2.18 -11.17
C THR A 46 -3.29 -0.91 -10.35
N PRO A 47 -2.17 -0.19 -10.52
CA PRO A 47 -1.95 1.07 -9.81
C PRO A 47 -2.85 2.18 -10.35
N VAL A 48 -3.28 3.07 -9.46
CA VAL A 48 -4.11 4.23 -9.82
C VAL A 48 -3.26 5.50 -9.91
N PRO A 49 -3.55 6.42 -10.85
CA PRO A 49 -2.91 7.72 -10.87
C PRO A 49 -3.23 8.51 -9.60
N ALA A 50 -2.21 8.81 -8.78
CA ALA A 50 -2.38 9.65 -7.59
C ALA A 50 -2.46 11.14 -7.94
N ALA A 51 -1.72 11.55 -8.98
CA ALA A 51 -1.84 12.86 -9.59
C ALA A 51 -1.49 12.79 -11.08
N ARG A 52 -1.81 13.86 -11.82
CA ARG A 52 -1.56 13.98 -13.26
C ARG A 52 -0.19 14.56 -13.59
N LEU A 53 0.46 15.22 -12.65
CA LEU A 53 1.80 15.81 -12.81
C LEU A 53 2.77 15.17 -11.78
N PRO A 54 4.07 15.12 -12.08
CA PRO A 54 5.05 14.58 -11.15
C PRO A 54 5.27 15.48 -9.93
N TYR A 55 5.72 14.89 -8.82
CA TYR A 55 6.13 15.63 -7.63
C TYR A 55 7.60 16.04 -7.73
N ARG A 56 7.89 17.33 -7.53
CA ARG A 56 9.27 17.82 -7.39
C ARG A 56 9.74 17.57 -5.95
N VAL A 57 10.81 16.80 -5.79
CA VAL A 57 11.32 16.39 -4.47
C VAL A 57 12.82 16.60 -4.38
N LYS A 58 13.30 17.16 -3.26
CA LYS A 58 14.72 17.19 -2.91
C LYS A 58 15.10 15.83 -2.32
N LEU A 59 15.97 15.10 -3.01
CA LEU A 59 16.53 13.84 -2.58
C LEU A 59 17.92 14.09 -1.97
N SER A 60 18.24 13.34 -0.91
CA SER A 60 19.53 13.41 -0.21
C SER A 60 20.34 12.15 -0.47
N ALA A 61 21.63 12.29 -0.78
CA ALA A 61 22.55 11.19 -1.02
C ALA A 61 22.55 10.18 0.15
N GLY A 62 22.58 8.89 -0.17
CA GLY A 62 22.56 7.80 0.81
C GLY A 62 21.23 7.60 1.53
N LYS A 63 20.25 8.50 1.39
CA LYS A 63 18.95 8.36 2.05
C LYS A 63 18.07 7.35 1.34
N HIS A 64 17.44 6.47 2.14
CA HIS A 64 16.45 5.51 1.66
C HIS A 64 15.07 6.14 1.56
N TYR A 65 14.38 5.83 0.46
CA TYR A 65 13.03 6.26 0.17
C TYR A 65 12.18 5.07 -0.24
N ALA A 66 10.88 5.14 0.03
CA ALA A 66 9.89 4.20 -0.46
C ALA A 66 8.89 4.93 -1.34
N TRP A 67 9.01 4.82 -2.66
CA TRP A 67 8.07 5.42 -3.61
C TRP A 67 6.75 4.65 -3.61
N CYS A 68 5.62 5.37 -3.56
CA CYS A 68 4.30 4.77 -3.65
C CYS A 68 4.06 4.27 -5.07
N ALA A 69 4.01 2.95 -5.26
CA ALA A 69 3.70 2.35 -6.56
C ALA A 69 2.19 2.19 -6.80
N CYS A 70 1.39 1.99 -5.74
CA CYS A 70 -0.05 1.70 -5.89
C CYS A 70 -0.94 2.91 -6.18
N GLY A 71 -0.51 4.12 -5.80
CA GLY A 71 -1.29 5.36 -5.98
C GLY A 71 -2.17 5.78 -4.80
N HIS A 72 -2.39 4.91 -3.80
CA HIS A 72 -3.33 5.17 -2.70
C HIS A 72 -2.73 5.90 -1.49
N SER A 73 -1.43 6.18 -1.49
CA SER A 73 -0.80 6.85 -0.35
C SER A 73 -1.32 8.29 -0.17
N LYS A 74 -1.56 8.69 1.07
CA LYS A 74 -1.88 10.08 1.46
C LYS A 74 -0.62 10.94 1.62
N LYS A 75 0.58 10.34 1.60
CA LYS A 75 1.89 11.01 1.70
C LYS A 75 2.68 10.96 0.38
N GLN A 76 1.99 11.13 -0.75
CA GLN A 76 2.63 11.14 -2.07
C GLN A 76 3.82 12.12 -2.11
N PRO A 77 4.88 11.79 -2.87
CA PRO A 77 5.04 10.62 -3.73
C PRO A 77 5.47 9.33 -3.00
N PHE A 78 5.61 9.37 -1.67
CA PHE A 78 6.12 8.27 -0.86
C PHE A 78 5.02 7.37 -0.32
N CYS A 79 5.40 6.17 0.12
CA CYS A 79 4.50 5.21 0.71
C CYS A 79 4.27 5.50 2.20
N ASP A 80 3.02 5.37 2.64
CA ASP A 80 2.56 5.50 4.03
C ASP A 80 1.97 4.19 4.60
N GLY A 81 2.07 3.09 3.84
CA GLY A 81 1.54 1.79 4.23
C GLY A 81 0.11 1.49 3.78
N THR A 82 -0.62 2.46 3.20
CA THR A 82 -2.00 2.27 2.71
C THR A 82 -2.13 1.19 1.63
N HIS A 83 -1.03 0.85 0.93
CA HIS A 83 -1.02 -0.26 -0.03
C HIS A 83 -1.45 -1.60 0.60
N ARG A 84 -1.22 -1.84 1.90
CA ARG A 84 -1.58 -3.11 2.53
C ARG A 84 -3.08 -3.38 2.56
N THR A 85 -3.90 -2.32 2.54
CA THR A 85 -5.37 -2.43 2.55
C THR A 85 -5.94 -2.19 1.15
N GLU A 86 -5.49 -1.14 0.47
CA GLU A 86 -6.08 -0.71 -0.82
C GLU A 86 -5.56 -1.49 -2.02
N ALA A 87 -4.30 -1.91 -1.99
CA ALA A 87 -3.64 -2.61 -3.11
C ALA A 87 -2.61 -3.63 -2.61
N PRO A 88 -3.04 -4.72 -1.93
CA PRO A 88 -2.13 -5.63 -1.23
C PRO A 88 -1.10 -6.31 -2.16
N SER A 89 -1.42 -6.42 -3.44
CA SER A 89 -0.57 -7.01 -4.48
C SER A 89 0.49 -6.05 -5.04
N ILE A 90 0.51 -4.77 -4.63
CA ILE A 90 1.43 -3.75 -5.16
C ILE A 90 2.29 -3.19 -4.02
N ALA A 91 3.53 -3.69 -3.93
CA ALA A 91 4.51 -3.22 -2.97
C ALA A 91 5.14 -1.86 -3.39
N PRO A 92 5.56 -1.01 -2.44
CA PRO A 92 6.30 0.21 -2.75
C PRO A 92 7.70 -0.10 -3.27
N LEU A 93 8.19 0.73 -4.20
CA LEU A 93 9.57 0.64 -4.68
C LEU A 93 10.51 1.32 -3.69
N ARG A 94 11.41 0.55 -3.08
CA ARG A 94 12.48 1.10 -2.23
C ARG A 94 13.68 1.47 -3.09
N PHE A 95 14.24 2.64 -2.87
CA PHE A 95 15.47 3.09 -3.55
C PHE A 95 16.31 3.97 -2.63
N THR A 96 17.60 4.04 -2.93
CA THR A 96 18.54 4.95 -2.29
C THR A 96 18.89 6.05 -3.29
N ALA A 97 18.95 7.30 -2.85
CA ALA A 97 19.40 8.36 -3.73
C ALA A 97 20.93 8.41 -3.75
N ASP A 98 21.54 8.41 -4.94
CA ASP A 98 23.01 8.40 -5.06
C ASP A 98 23.64 9.77 -4.79
N LYS A 99 22.89 10.85 -5.04
CA LYS A 99 23.35 12.24 -4.95
C LYS A 99 22.26 13.15 -4.42
N ASP A 100 22.68 14.25 -3.79
CA ASP A 100 21.80 15.36 -3.46
C ASP A 100 21.28 16.00 -4.76
N ARG A 101 19.98 15.88 -5.02
CA ARG A 101 19.37 16.47 -6.22
C ARG A 101 17.90 16.73 -6.06
N THR A 102 17.40 17.70 -6.83
CA THR A 102 15.96 17.81 -7.05
C THR A 102 15.55 16.87 -8.18
N ALA A 103 14.60 15.99 -7.94
CA ALA A 103 14.08 15.04 -8.91
C ALA A 103 12.56 15.15 -9.09
N LEU A 104 12.07 14.73 -10.24
CA LEU A 104 10.65 14.58 -10.53
C LEU A 104 10.23 13.12 -10.31
N LEU A 105 9.47 12.86 -9.24
CA LEU A 105 8.96 11.53 -8.94
C LEU A 105 7.57 11.32 -9.55
N CYS A 106 7.34 10.13 -10.10
CA CYS A 106 6.11 9.82 -10.81
C CYS A 106 4.90 9.77 -9.86
N ALA A 107 3.84 10.49 -10.22
CA ALA A 107 2.56 10.48 -9.51
C ALA A 107 1.47 9.67 -10.22
N CYS A 108 1.53 9.56 -11.56
CA CYS A 108 0.51 8.86 -12.34
C CYS A 108 0.62 7.33 -12.29
N LYS A 109 1.76 6.81 -11.79
CA LYS A 109 2.08 5.38 -11.64
C LYS A 109 2.16 4.58 -12.94
N GLN A 110 2.31 5.28 -14.08
CA GLN A 110 2.47 4.69 -15.41
C GLN A 110 3.89 4.84 -15.98
N THR A 111 4.84 5.32 -15.17
CA THR A 111 6.24 5.47 -15.61
C THR A 111 6.86 4.10 -15.88
N LYS A 112 7.67 4.01 -16.93
CA LYS A 112 8.56 2.87 -17.20
C LYS A 112 9.93 3.03 -16.55
N ASN A 113 10.23 4.22 -16.02
CA ASN A 113 11.49 4.57 -15.35
C ASN A 113 11.26 4.86 -13.86
N ALA A 114 10.54 3.97 -13.16
CA ALA A 114 10.24 4.16 -11.74
C ALA A 114 11.54 4.28 -10.92
N PRO A 115 11.59 5.18 -9.91
CA PRO A 115 10.51 6.03 -9.38
C PRO A 115 10.32 7.36 -10.12
N TYR A 116 11.11 7.63 -11.14
CA TYR A 116 11.19 8.93 -11.82
C TYR A 116 10.09 9.11 -12.87
N CYS A 117 9.78 10.38 -13.17
CA CYS A 117 8.87 10.71 -14.25
C CYS A 117 9.57 10.60 -15.61
N ASP A 118 8.92 9.92 -16.55
CA ASP A 118 9.37 9.71 -17.94
C ASP A 118 8.44 10.38 -18.98
N GLY A 119 7.47 11.18 -18.52
CA GLY A 119 6.47 11.81 -19.38
C GLY A 119 5.22 10.96 -19.64
N SER A 120 5.15 9.70 -19.20
CA SER A 120 3.98 8.82 -19.39
C SER A 120 2.66 9.40 -18.84
N HIS A 121 2.74 10.38 -17.94
CA HIS A 121 1.59 11.10 -17.40
C HIS A 121 0.81 11.91 -18.46
N LEU A 122 1.44 12.30 -19.57
CA LEU A 122 0.76 12.99 -20.66
C LEU A 122 -0.32 12.11 -21.32
N LYS A 123 -0.04 10.82 -21.52
CA LYS A 123 -1.03 9.85 -22.03
C LYS A 123 -2.20 9.69 -21.05
N VAL A 124 -1.90 9.73 -19.75
CA VAL A 124 -2.88 9.66 -18.67
C VAL A 124 -3.78 10.90 -18.68
N ILE A 125 -3.24 12.10 -18.90
CA ILE A 125 -4.01 13.34 -19.07
C ILE A 125 -4.88 13.27 -20.33
N TYR A 126 -4.30 12.91 -21.49
CA TYR A 126 -5.02 12.83 -22.75
C TYR A 126 -6.22 11.88 -22.67
N ARG A 127 -6.04 10.69 -22.09
CA ARG A 127 -7.12 9.71 -21.88
C ARG A 127 -8.28 10.31 -21.09
N ASP A 128 -7.96 11.08 -20.04
CA ASP A 128 -8.99 11.69 -19.19
C ASP A 128 -9.73 12.82 -19.90
N VAL A 129 -9.02 13.66 -20.65
CA VAL A 129 -9.65 14.69 -21.49
C VAL A 129 -10.59 14.04 -22.50
N VAL A 130 -10.13 13.02 -23.23
CA VAL A 130 -10.97 12.30 -24.21
C VAL A 130 -12.17 11.65 -23.54
N LYS A 131 -12.02 11.07 -22.34
CA LYS A 131 -13.12 10.48 -21.59
C LYS A 131 -14.16 11.54 -21.19
N SER A 132 -13.70 12.69 -20.71
CA SER A 132 -14.58 13.82 -20.36
C SER A 132 -15.34 14.34 -21.59
N LEU A 133 -14.66 14.54 -22.71
CA LEU A 133 -15.29 14.98 -23.96
C LEU A 133 -16.34 13.99 -24.45
N LYS A 134 -16.01 12.69 -24.51
CA LYS A 134 -16.99 11.64 -24.89
C LYS A 134 -18.19 11.59 -23.96
N GLY A 135 -18.03 11.95 -22.68
CA GLY A 135 -19.13 12.03 -21.72
C GLY A 135 -20.05 13.23 -21.94
N ILE A 136 -19.57 14.31 -22.56
CA ILE A 136 -20.38 15.49 -22.90
C ILE A 136 -21.26 15.20 -24.13
N PHE A 137 -20.78 14.39 -25.06
CA PHE A 137 -21.49 14.04 -26.30
C PHE A 137 -22.33 12.75 -26.18
N LYS A 138 -22.55 12.22 -24.97
CA LYS A 138 -23.37 11.04 -24.70
C LYS A 138 -24.61 11.44 -23.93
#